data_AF-A0A059GAF9-F1
#
_entry.id   AF-A0A059GAF9-F1
#
_cell.length_a   1.000
_cell.length_b   1.000
_cell.length_c   1.000
_cell.angle_alpha   90.00
_cell.angle_beta   90.00
_cell.angle_gamma   90.00
#
_symmetry.space_group_name_H-M   'P 1'
#
loop_
_entity.id
_entity.type
_entity.pdbx_description
1 polymer ?
#
loop_
_entity_poly.entity_id
_entity_poly.type
_entity_poly.pdbx_seq_one_letter_code
_entity_poly.pdbx_strand_id
1 'polypeptide(L)'
;MFVDFGADQVALACEAWLADHSERERLIMRWQQIETQLFKARNWTKLSYEEGNQLAEKQEMDKLDERIDALGDRNRELLATLPTMVAISSRGIYRKLTVATTQVCPSENEEAYLLIASILRDYRALHGS
;
A
#
# COMPACT_ATOMS: atom_id res chain seq x y z
N MET A 1 25.65 8.00 -29.25
CA MET A 1 24.20 8.18 -29.03
C MET A 1 23.98 7.97 -27.55
N PHE A 2 23.86 9.04 -26.77
CA PHE A 2 23.68 8.97 -25.33
C PHE A 2 22.18 8.84 -25.03
N VAL A 3 21.81 7.77 -24.34
CA VAL A 3 20.44 7.56 -23.87
C VAL A 3 20.22 8.48 -22.66
N ASP A 4 19.06 9.12 -22.61
CA ASP A 4 18.67 10.06 -21.57
C ASP A 4 18.77 9.44 -20.15
N PHE A 5 19.45 10.15 -19.25
CA PHE A 5 19.72 9.83 -17.84
C PHE A 5 18.63 10.40 -16.89
N GLY A 6 17.41 10.63 -17.37
CA GLY A 6 16.51 11.63 -16.78
C GLY A 6 15.71 11.29 -15.50
N ALA A 7 15.45 10.02 -15.17
CA ALA A 7 14.73 9.71 -13.92
C ALA A 7 15.03 8.30 -13.42
N ASP A 8 15.21 8.16 -12.11
CA ASP A 8 15.30 6.86 -11.46
C ASP A 8 13.93 6.16 -11.53
N GLN A 9 13.74 5.39 -12.61
CA GLN A 9 12.50 4.66 -12.90
C GLN A 9 12.13 3.70 -11.77
N VAL A 10 13.11 3.12 -11.08
CA VAL A 10 12.87 2.27 -9.92
C VAL A 10 12.30 3.09 -8.78
N ALA A 11 12.91 4.24 -8.47
CA ALA A 11 12.39 5.12 -7.42
C ALA A 11 10.95 5.55 -7.70
N LEU A 12 10.65 5.93 -8.95
CA LEU A 12 9.30 6.32 -9.36
C LEU A 12 8.29 5.17 -9.23
N ALA A 13 8.63 3.96 -9.69
CA ALA A 13 7.76 2.80 -9.58
C ALA A 13 7.50 2.42 -8.11
N CYS A 14 8.53 2.44 -7.26
CA CYS A 14 8.37 2.21 -5.84
C CYS A 14 7.56 3.31 -5.15
N GLU A 15 7.73 4.57 -5.53
CA GLU A 15 6.94 5.69 -4.97
C GLU A 15 5.47 5.59 -5.36
N ALA A 16 5.16 5.22 -6.60
CA ALA A 16 3.80 4.92 -7.03
C ALA A 16 3.20 3.78 -6.19
N TRP A 17 3.96 2.69 -5.99
CA TRP A 17 3.53 1.57 -5.17
C TRP A 17 3.24 1.98 -3.71
N LEU A 18 4.15 2.76 -3.11
CA LEU A 18 4.02 3.22 -1.72
C LEU A 18 2.82 4.17 -1.55
N ALA A 19 2.58 5.05 -2.53
CA ALA A 19 1.43 5.94 -2.53
C ALA A 19 0.11 5.16 -2.64
N ASP A 20 0.02 4.21 -3.57
CA ASP A 20 -1.15 3.35 -3.74
C ASP A 20 -1.39 2.49 -2.49
N HIS A 21 -0.33 1.97 -1.85
CA HIS A 21 -0.43 1.22 -0.60
C HIS A 21 -0.96 2.09 0.55
N SER A 22 -0.36 3.26 0.78
CA SER A 22 -0.78 4.17 1.84
C SER A 22 -2.22 4.64 1.66
N GLU A 23 -2.65 4.88 0.43
CA GLU A 23 -4.03 5.24 0.15
C GLU A 23 -4.97 4.07 0.43
N ARG A 24 -4.59 2.84 0.04
CA ARG A 24 -5.39 1.66 0.33
C ARG A 24 -5.59 1.45 1.83
N GLU A 25 -4.55 1.58 2.65
CA GLU A 25 -4.67 1.49 4.11
C GLU A 25 -5.60 2.57 4.68
N ARG A 26 -5.54 3.79 4.15
CA ARG A 26 -6.46 4.88 4.53
C ARG A 26 -7.91 4.54 4.21
N LEU A 27 -8.17 3.98 3.04
CA LEU A 27 -9.51 3.58 2.61
C LEU A 27 -10.04 2.40 3.43
N ILE A 28 -9.20 1.40 3.74
CA ILE A 28 -9.55 0.27 4.62
C ILE A 28 -9.94 0.79 6.01
N MET A 29 -9.16 1.71 6.59
CA MET A 29 -9.51 2.30 7.88
C MET A 29 -10.84 3.06 7.83
N ARG A 30 -11.13 3.80 6.75
CA ARG A 30 -12.42 4.47 6.56
C ARG A 30 -13.56 3.47 6.47
N TRP A 31 -13.38 2.40 5.69
CA TRP A 31 -14.36 1.33 5.54
C TRP A 31 -14.68 0.69 6.90
N GLN A 32 -13.66 0.37 7.70
CA GLN A 32 -13.82 -0.21 9.05
C GLN A 32 -14.53 0.73 10.03
N GLN A 33 -14.30 2.05 9.91
CA GLN A 33 -15.02 3.04 10.72
C GLN A 33 -16.52 3.04 10.40
N ILE A 34 -16.88 3.00 9.11
CA ILE A 34 -18.28 2.93 8.69
C ILE A 34 -18.91 1.63 9.19
N GLU A 35 -18.23 0.50 9.00
CA GLU A 35 -18.69 -0.80 9.51
C GLU A 35 -18.96 -0.76 11.02
N THR A 36 -18.02 -0.21 11.80
CA THR A 36 -18.15 -0.08 13.25
C THR A 36 -19.35 0.80 13.64
N GLN A 37 -19.58 1.90 12.91
CA GLN A 37 -20.71 2.81 13.16
C GLN A 37 -22.04 2.13 12.85
N LEU A 38 -22.13 1.44 11.71
CA LEU A 38 -23.32 0.70 11.28
C LEU A 38 -23.66 -0.43 12.25
N PHE A 39 -22.65 -1.17 12.72
CA PHE A 39 -22.82 -2.22 13.71
C PHE A 39 -23.44 -1.67 15.01
N LYS A 40 -22.94 -0.54 15.51
CA LYS A 40 -23.42 0.10 16.74
C LYS A 40 -24.79 0.74 16.61
N ALA A 41 -25.06 1.43 15.50
CA ALA A 41 -26.25 2.27 15.36
C ALA A 41 -27.50 1.51 14.88
N ARG A 42 -27.34 0.43 14.11
CA ARG A 42 -28.45 -0.15 13.32
C ARG A 42 -28.71 -1.63 13.55
N ASN A 43 -27.99 -2.31 14.45
CA ASN A 43 -28.05 -3.79 14.55
C ASN A 43 -27.92 -4.41 13.16
N TRP A 44 -26.89 -3.97 12.42
CA TRP A 44 -26.70 -4.23 10.98
C TRP A 44 -26.90 -5.69 10.55
N THR A 45 -26.58 -6.64 11.43
CA THR A 45 -26.81 -8.09 11.25
C THR A 45 -28.28 -8.49 11.07
N LYS A 46 -29.23 -7.59 11.28
CA LYS A 46 -30.67 -7.80 11.16
C LYS A 46 -31.32 -7.09 9.97
N LEU A 47 -30.58 -6.30 9.20
CA LEU A 47 -31.10 -5.63 8.02
C LEU A 47 -31.16 -6.60 6.83
N SER A 48 -32.24 -6.57 6.06
CA SER A 48 -32.30 -7.28 4.79
C SER A 48 -31.37 -6.64 3.75
N TYR A 49 -31.02 -7.38 2.71
CA TYR A 49 -30.16 -6.90 1.62
C TYR A 49 -30.72 -5.63 0.95
N GLU A 50 -32.04 -5.56 0.72
CA GLU A 50 -32.71 -4.40 0.13
C GLU A 50 -32.69 -3.17 1.04
N GLU A 51 -32.90 -3.35 2.34
CA GLU A 51 -32.82 -2.25 3.32
C GLU A 51 -31.40 -1.72 3.47
N GLY A 52 -30.40 -2.61 3.39
CA GLY A 52 -28.99 -2.23 3.39
C GLY A 52 -28.60 -1.41 2.16
N ASN A 53 -29.12 -1.74 0.97
CA ASN A 53 -28.75 -1.08 -0.30
C ASN A 53 -29.25 0.37 -0.43
N GLN A 54 -30.19 0.78 0.43
CA GLN A 54 -30.69 2.15 0.50
C GLN A 54 -29.87 3.03 1.46
N LEU A 55 -28.94 2.45 2.22
CA LEU A 55 -28.11 3.20 3.16
C LEU A 55 -26.93 3.83 2.43
N ALA A 56 -26.78 5.14 2.59
CA ALA A 56 -25.70 5.92 1.98
C ALA A 56 -24.32 5.38 2.41
N GLU A 57 -24.23 4.89 3.65
CA GLU A 57 -23.04 4.26 4.21
C GLU A 57 -22.64 2.98 3.46
N LYS A 58 -23.62 2.16 3.02
CA LYS A 58 -23.33 0.98 2.21
C LYS A 58 -22.79 1.35 0.85
N GLN A 59 -23.40 2.35 0.20
CA GLN A 59 -22.96 2.85 -1.09
C GLN A 59 -21.56 3.51 -1.01
N GLU A 60 -21.22 4.12 0.13
CA GLU A 60 -19.86 4.59 0.39
C GLU A 60 -18.90 3.42 0.52
N MET A 61 -19.23 2.39 1.31
CA MET A 61 -18.41 1.18 1.47
C MET A 61 -18.14 0.48 0.14
N ASP A 62 -19.17 0.29 -0.70
CA ASP A 62 -19.02 -0.37 -2.01
C ASP A 62 -18.03 0.41 -2.92
N LYS A 63 -18.08 1.75 -2.91
CA LYS A 63 -17.12 2.59 -3.66
C LYS A 63 -15.70 2.53 -3.09
N LEU A 64 -15.57 2.41 -1.76
CA LEU A 64 -14.29 2.22 -1.11
C LEU A 64 -13.69 0.87 -1.51
N ASP A 65 -14.49 -0.19 -1.51
CA ASP A 65 -14.07 -1.55 -1.90
C ASP A 65 -13.56 -1.57 -3.35
N GLU A 66 -14.33 -1.03 -4.30
CA GLU A 66 -13.90 -0.90 -5.71
C GLU A 66 -12.54 -0.19 -5.83
N ARG A 67 -12.34 0.87 -5.03
CA ARG A 67 -11.09 1.64 -5.05
C ARG A 67 -9.93 0.88 -4.39
N ILE A 68 -10.19 0.19 -3.29
CA ILE A 68 -9.22 -0.65 -2.57
C ILE A 68 -8.71 -1.75 -3.49
N ASP A 69 -9.60 -2.42 -4.21
CA ASP A 69 -9.28 -3.49 -5.15
C ASP A 69 -8.44 -2.95 -6.32
N ALA A 70 -8.87 -1.86 -6.96
CA ALA A 70 -8.12 -1.27 -8.06
C ALA A 70 -6.69 -0.85 -7.68
N LEU A 71 -6.51 -0.27 -6.48
CA LEU A 71 -5.17 0.05 -5.94
C LEU A 71 -4.37 -1.21 -5.63
N GLY A 72 -5.03 -2.24 -5.10
CA GLY A 72 -4.43 -3.54 -4.81
C GLY A 72 -3.92 -4.24 -6.06
N ASP A 73 -4.69 -4.25 -7.14
CA ASP A 73 -4.34 -4.84 -8.42
C ASP A 73 -3.09 -4.17 -9.00
N ARG A 74 -3.10 -2.84 -9.06
CA ARG A 74 -1.96 -2.04 -9.53
C ARG A 74 -0.71 -2.28 -8.67
N ASN A 75 -0.85 -2.37 -7.36
CA ASN A 75 0.27 -2.70 -6.47
C ASN A 75 0.83 -4.10 -6.70
N ARG A 76 -0.02 -5.10 -7.01
CA ARG A 76 0.47 -6.45 -7.34
C ARG A 76 1.25 -6.46 -8.66
N GLU A 77 0.77 -5.74 -9.66
CA GLU A 77 1.49 -5.60 -10.95
C GLU A 77 2.84 -4.90 -10.77
N LEU A 78 2.87 -3.78 -10.06
CA LEU A 78 4.11 -3.07 -9.74
C LEU A 78 5.06 -3.97 -8.95
N LEU A 79 4.59 -4.63 -7.89
CA LEU A 79 5.41 -5.50 -7.06
C LEU A 79 6.02 -6.67 -7.85
N ALA A 80 5.29 -7.25 -8.80
CA ALA A 80 5.80 -8.32 -9.66
C ALA A 80 6.93 -7.84 -10.60
N THR A 81 6.92 -6.56 -11.00
CA THR A 81 7.92 -6.00 -11.90
C THR A 81 9.14 -5.43 -11.19
N LEU A 82 8.98 -4.89 -9.98
CA LEU A 82 10.06 -4.25 -9.22
C LEU A 82 11.36 -5.08 -9.10
N PRO A 83 11.33 -6.41 -8.85
CA PRO A 83 12.56 -7.22 -8.76
C PRO A 83 13.40 -7.22 -10.03
N THR A 84 12.78 -7.10 -11.22
CA THR A 84 13.49 -7.14 -12.51
C THR A 84 14.11 -5.79 -12.90
N MET A 85 13.68 -4.70 -12.27
CA MET A 85 14.20 -3.37 -12.53
C MET A 85 15.56 -3.14 -11.86
N VAL A 86 16.50 -2.49 -12.54
CA VAL A 86 17.82 -2.17 -11.97
C VAL A 86 17.79 -0.78 -11.35
N ALA A 87 18.07 -0.68 -10.05
CA ALA A 87 18.23 0.60 -9.38
C ALA A 87 19.58 1.20 -9.75
N ILE A 88 19.56 2.39 -10.36
CA ILE A 88 20.77 3.11 -10.79
C ILE A 88 21.16 4.24 -9.83
N SER A 89 20.41 4.42 -8.74
CA SER A 89 20.67 5.46 -7.75
C SER A 89 20.40 4.96 -6.33
N SER A 90 20.95 5.68 -5.36
CA SER A 90 20.72 5.38 -3.95
C SER A 90 19.26 5.50 -3.54
N ARG A 91 18.54 6.46 -4.12
CA ARG A 91 17.10 6.63 -3.91
C ARG A 91 16.33 5.40 -4.37
N GLY A 92 16.65 4.83 -5.54
CA GLY A 92 16.01 3.63 -6.07
C GLY A 92 16.22 2.40 -5.17
N ILE A 93 17.43 2.20 -4.65
CA ILE A 93 17.72 1.12 -3.70
C ILE A 93 16.94 1.32 -2.40
N TYR A 94 16.99 2.52 -1.83
CA TYR A 94 16.26 2.87 -0.62
C TYR A 94 14.75 2.63 -0.77
N ARG A 95 14.17 3.03 -1.90
CA ARG A 95 12.75 2.84 -2.18
C ARG A 95 12.37 1.37 -2.35
N LYS A 96 13.21 0.56 -3.01
CA LYS A 96 13.00 -0.90 -3.07
C LYS A 96 12.98 -1.55 -1.70
N LEU A 97 13.93 -1.18 -0.84
CA LEU A 97 13.99 -1.69 0.54
C LEU A 97 12.77 -1.24 1.36
N THR A 98 12.28 -0.02 1.12
CA THR A 98 11.05 0.49 1.77
C THR A 98 9.85 -0.37 1.38
N VAL A 99 9.66 -0.64 0.08
CA VAL A 99 8.60 -1.54 -0.41
C VAL A 99 8.74 -2.93 0.22
N ALA A 100 9.95 -3.50 0.22
CA ALA A 100 10.19 -4.82 0.80
C ALA A 100 9.83 -4.87 2.30
N THR A 101 10.20 -3.85 3.07
CA THR A 101 9.86 -3.76 4.50
C THR A 101 8.35 -3.68 4.72
N THR A 102 7.63 -2.93 3.89
CA THR A 102 6.15 -2.85 3.95
C THR A 102 5.48 -4.19 3.64
N GLN A 103 6.14 -5.09 2.90
CA GLN A 103 5.59 -6.41 2.58
C GLN A 103 5.88 -7.48 3.63
N VAL A 104 6.83 -7.26 4.53
CA VAL A 104 7.10 -8.20 5.63
C VAL A 104 6.22 -7.84 6.81
N CYS A 105 5.20 -8.66 7.07
CA CYS A 105 4.37 -8.52 8.25
C CYS A 105 5.18 -8.86 9.52
N PRO A 106 5.35 -7.92 10.48
CA PRO A 106 6.16 -8.18 11.67
C PRO A 106 5.66 -9.35 12.52
N SER A 107 4.34 -9.60 12.55
CA SER A 107 3.77 -10.71 13.30
C SER A 107 3.98 -12.08 12.62
N GLU A 108 4.34 -12.09 11.34
CA GLU A 108 4.62 -13.32 10.58
C GLU A 108 6.12 -13.63 10.51
N ASN A 109 6.97 -12.59 10.43
CA ASN A 109 8.41 -12.74 10.37
C ASN A 109 9.13 -11.49 10.91
N GLU A 110 9.26 -11.44 12.24
CA GLU A 110 9.85 -10.31 12.94
C GLU A 110 11.34 -10.14 12.59
N GLU A 111 12.11 -11.24 12.49
CA GLU A 111 13.54 -11.16 12.19
C GLU A 111 13.82 -10.57 10.82
N ALA A 112 13.06 -10.97 9.79
CA ALA A 112 13.21 -10.40 8.45
C ALA A 112 12.81 -8.92 8.43
N TYR A 113 11.72 -8.55 9.11
CA TYR A 113 11.30 -7.16 9.23
C TYR A 113 12.41 -6.30 9.88
N LEU A 114 12.91 -6.72 11.04
CA LEU A 114 13.96 -6.02 11.78
C LEU A 114 15.27 -5.93 10.99
N LEU A 115 15.64 -6.98 10.27
CA LEU A 115 16.82 -6.97 9.42
C LEU A 115 16.70 -5.93 8.31
N ILE A 116 15.61 -5.93 7.53
CA ILE A 116 15.44 -4.96 6.44
C ILE A 116 15.33 -3.52 6.99
N ALA A 117 14.63 -3.33 8.12
CA ALA A 117 14.54 -2.04 8.80
C ALA A 117 15.92 -1.52 9.24
N SER A 118 16.78 -2.41 9.76
CA SER A 118 18.17 -2.06 10.11
C SER A 118 18.99 -1.66 8.88
N ILE A 119 18.86 -2.39 7.77
CA ILE A 119 19.53 -2.08 6.50
C ILE A 119 19.07 -0.70 5.99
N LEU A 120 17.77 -0.40 6.03
CA LEU A 120 17.23 0.91 5.64
C LEU A 120 17.82 2.06 6.46
N ARG A 121 17.91 1.88 7.78
CA ARG A 121 18.50 2.88 8.70
C ARG A 121 19.96 3.12 8.35
N ASP A 122 20.74 2.04 8.21
CA ASP A 122 22.18 2.12 7.95
C ASP A 122 22.45 2.69 6.55
N TYR A 123 21.64 2.32 5.56
CA TYR A 123 21.69 2.85 4.21
C TYR A 123 21.46 4.37 4.18
N ARG A 124 20.45 4.86 4.90
CA ARG A 124 20.15 6.30 5.01
C ARG A 124 21.31 7.05 5.67
N ALA A 125 21.98 6.45 6.67
CA ALA A 125 23.13 7.06 7.31
C ALA A 125 24.33 7.22 6.36
N LEU A 126 24.52 6.28 5.42
CA LEU A 126 25.62 6.28 4.46
C LEU A 126 25.36 7.15 3.23
N HIS A 127 24.11 7.26 2.78
CA HIS A 127 23.77 7.84 1.48
C HIS A 127 22.84 9.05 1.52
N GLY A 128 22.36 9.44 2.70
CA GLY A 128 21.32 10.47 2.84
C GLY A 128 19.92 9.93 2.55
N SER A 129 18.93 10.82 2.60
CA SER A 129 17.51 10.53 2.32
C SER A 129 17.10 10.92 0.92
#